data_AF-A0A1F8A6N2-F1
#
_entry.id   AF-A0A1F8A6N2-F1
#
_cell.length_a   1.000
_cell.length_b   1.000
_cell.length_c   1.000
_cell.angle_alpha   90.00
_cell.angle_beta   90.00
_cell.angle_gamma   90.00
#
_symmetry.space_group_name_H-M   'P 1'
#
loop_
_entity.id
_entity.type
_entity.pdbx_description
1 polymer ?
#
loop_
_entity_poly.entity_id
_entity_poly.type
_entity_poly.pdbx_seq_one_letter_code
_entity_poly.pdbx_strand_id
1 'polypeptide(L)'
;MNTIEASQTMQFPSSTSTVRVRLVDTTGVMVVNAKSLFEPVQPGHETLNIYVAAFLIEHVPSGEQVMFDLGIRKDYWNLPAVLQSRLSEVIPSLRVDKDVTDILQDSGIALNDISTIIWSHYHWDHIGNTAIFPHSTKLVVGPGFKSRSNILPGFPLAPNSPVEAKVFDQRPLKEIDFSGTGLSIGGFPAYDFFGDGSFYLLDTPGHCIGHMCGLARTTPSPNASFVLLGGDICHFAGIFRPNIHMPLPDPMPLCSLFTDHHPRRAMAELGDGSRTPFYLVSNDACSAHVDPKLAQRSVNSLAAFDSHPDVMVCLAHDEDLIKHLPTLNNNPSDDLNSWKSRGFKEKIRWLWLNRLPQDGKPGQKPAVEGFWRNGQPWPSAKAELRNRAREAFANYGL
;
A
#
# COMPACT_ATOMS: atom_id res chain seq x y z
N MET A 1 -32.70 2.33 -16.18
CA MET A 1 -33.18 1.40 -15.14
C MET A 1 -32.77 0.00 -15.54
N ASN A 2 -31.63 -0.46 -15.04
CA ASN A 2 -31.31 -1.88 -14.93
C ASN A 2 -31.19 -2.12 -13.43
N THR A 3 -32.11 -2.92 -12.90
CA THR A 3 -32.10 -3.44 -11.53
C THR A 3 -30.82 -4.23 -11.31
N ILE A 4 -29.89 -3.69 -10.53
CA ILE A 4 -28.75 -4.47 -10.03
C ILE A 4 -29.27 -5.29 -8.87
N GLU A 5 -29.05 -6.58 -9.03
CA GLU A 5 -29.47 -7.71 -8.21
C GLU A 5 -29.05 -7.57 -6.75
N ALA A 6 -29.74 -8.33 -5.89
CA ALA A 6 -29.43 -8.47 -4.47
C ALA A 6 -27.91 -8.60 -4.25
N SER A 7 -27.36 -7.73 -3.41
CA SER A 7 -25.99 -7.78 -2.89
C SER A 7 -25.61 -9.22 -2.56
N GLN A 8 -24.79 -9.87 -3.41
CA GLN A 8 -24.12 -11.10 -3.01
C GLN A 8 -23.21 -10.74 -1.84
N THR A 9 -23.63 -11.11 -0.63
CA THR A 9 -22.82 -10.95 0.57
C THR A 9 -21.49 -11.66 0.34
N MET A 10 -20.38 -10.91 0.41
CA MET A 10 -19.03 -11.45 0.26
C MET A 10 -18.86 -12.66 1.19
N GLN A 11 -18.56 -13.82 0.62
CA GLN A 11 -18.33 -15.05 1.37
C GLN A 11 -16.84 -15.27 1.55
N PHE A 12 -16.45 -15.76 2.73
CA PHE A 12 -15.09 -16.20 3.00
C PHE A 12 -15.11 -17.70 3.26
N PRO A 13 -14.14 -18.48 2.75
CA PRO A 13 -14.01 -19.89 3.12
C PRO A 13 -13.97 -20.06 4.64
N SER A 14 -14.61 -21.10 5.17
CA SER A 14 -14.56 -21.38 6.60
C SER A 14 -13.18 -21.89 7.00
N SER A 15 -12.62 -21.35 8.09
CA SER A 15 -11.39 -21.87 8.69
C SER A 15 -11.29 -21.48 10.16
N THR A 16 -10.69 -22.35 10.97
CA THR A 16 -10.32 -22.07 12.36
C THR A 16 -8.88 -21.58 12.50
N SER A 17 -8.07 -21.63 11.44
CA SER A 17 -6.72 -21.10 11.43
C SER A 17 -6.71 -19.59 11.28
N THR A 18 -5.74 -18.93 11.91
CA THR A 18 -5.58 -17.47 11.86
C THR A 18 -4.11 -17.11 11.73
N VAL A 19 -3.85 -15.88 11.32
CA VAL A 19 -2.53 -15.27 11.41
C VAL A 19 -2.57 -14.12 12.40
N ARG A 20 -1.44 -13.85 13.05
CA ARG A 20 -1.25 -12.62 13.82
C ARG A 20 -0.70 -11.53 12.91
N VAL A 21 -1.31 -10.35 12.92
CA VAL A 21 -0.97 -9.23 12.02
C VAL A 21 -0.42 -8.07 12.83
N ARG A 22 0.85 -7.71 12.61
CA ARG A 22 1.51 -6.56 13.26
C ARG A 22 1.81 -5.48 12.23
N LEU A 23 1.26 -4.28 12.42
CA LEU A 23 1.53 -3.11 11.59
C LEU A 23 2.96 -2.62 11.83
N VAL A 24 3.72 -2.37 10.78
CA VAL A 24 5.07 -1.80 10.83
C VAL A 24 5.00 -0.39 10.27
N ASP A 25 5.23 0.61 11.12
CA ASP A 25 5.57 1.96 10.67
C ASP A 25 7.00 1.93 10.14
N THR A 26 7.13 2.00 8.82
CA THR A 26 8.42 1.89 8.13
C THR A 26 9.25 3.17 8.25
N THR A 27 8.74 4.20 8.94
CA THR A 27 9.30 5.56 9.04
C THR A 27 9.45 6.31 7.70
N GLY A 28 9.05 5.68 6.60
CA GLY A 28 8.99 6.31 5.29
C GLY A 28 7.88 7.35 5.26
N VAL A 29 8.27 8.61 5.05
CA VAL A 29 7.34 9.73 4.86
C VAL A 29 7.77 10.56 3.66
N MET A 30 6.81 10.88 2.81
CA MET A 30 7.04 11.69 1.62
C MET A 30 5.87 12.63 1.32
N VAL A 31 6.15 13.67 0.56
CA VAL A 31 5.13 14.55 -0.01
C VAL A 31 5.14 14.32 -1.50
N VAL A 32 3.99 13.99 -2.08
CA VAL A 32 3.86 13.67 -3.52
C VAL A 32 2.83 14.56 -4.19
N ASN A 33 2.92 14.66 -5.52
CA ASN A 33 1.94 15.39 -6.32
C ASN A 33 0.65 14.56 -6.44
N ALA A 34 -0.47 15.10 -5.93
CA ALA A 34 -1.77 14.42 -5.90
C ALA A 34 -2.27 13.99 -7.27
N LYS A 35 -1.96 14.77 -8.33
CA LYS A 35 -2.32 14.44 -9.71
C LYS A 35 -1.80 13.09 -10.21
N SER A 36 -0.72 12.57 -9.59
CA SER A 36 -0.19 11.25 -9.94
C SER A 36 -1.00 10.12 -9.32
N LEU A 37 -1.84 10.40 -8.32
CA LEU A 37 -2.53 9.39 -7.52
C LEU A 37 -4.04 9.38 -7.80
N PHE A 38 -4.66 10.55 -7.86
CA PHE A 38 -6.11 10.65 -7.98
C PHE A 38 -6.60 11.87 -8.77
N GLU A 39 -7.85 11.79 -9.22
CA GLU A 39 -8.56 12.84 -9.96
C GLU A 39 -10.02 13.02 -9.48
N PRO A 40 -10.61 14.22 -9.58
CA PRO A 40 -9.94 15.48 -9.90
C PRO A 40 -9.07 15.98 -8.74
N VAL A 41 -7.97 16.68 -9.03
CA VAL A 41 -7.21 17.40 -8.00
C VAL A 41 -7.98 18.66 -7.62
N GLN A 42 -8.25 18.84 -6.33
CA GLN A 42 -8.95 20.02 -5.82
C GLN A 42 -7.95 21.13 -5.46
N PRO A 43 -8.34 22.41 -5.56
CA PRO A 43 -7.55 23.53 -5.04
C PRO A 43 -7.19 23.32 -3.57
N GLY A 44 -5.90 23.42 -3.25
CA GLY A 44 -5.37 23.15 -1.91
C GLY A 44 -5.07 21.68 -1.64
N HIS A 45 -5.33 20.76 -2.57
CA HIS A 45 -5.00 19.33 -2.44
C HIS A 45 -4.04 18.87 -3.55
N GLU A 46 -3.19 19.76 -4.05
CA GLU A 46 -2.22 19.47 -5.12
C GLU A 46 -1.09 18.55 -4.66
N THR A 47 -0.87 18.47 -3.35
CA THR A 47 0.09 17.58 -2.71
C THR A 47 -0.58 16.70 -1.66
N LEU A 48 -0.12 15.47 -1.52
CA LEU A 48 -0.55 14.55 -0.49
C LEU A 48 0.64 14.13 0.39
N ASN A 49 0.42 14.10 1.70
CA ASN A 49 1.32 13.43 2.65
C ASN A 49 1.14 11.92 2.52
N ILE A 50 2.22 11.21 2.24
CA ILE A 50 2.26 9.75 2.15
C ILE A 50 3.16 9.25 3.27
N TYR A 51 2.61 8.36 4.09
CA TYR A 51 3.37 7.55 5.03
C TYR A 51 3.42 6.14 4.47
N VAL A 52 4.38 5.32 4.90
CA VAL A 52 4.54 3.98 4.33
C VAL A 52 4.44 2.93 5.43
N ALA A 53 3.47 2.03 5.28
CA ALA A 53 3.22 0.91 6.16
C ALA A 53 3.67 -0.42 5.52
N ALA A 54 4.14 -1.33 6.36
CA ALA A 54 4.34 -2.74 6.03
C ALA A 54 3.68 -3.60 7.13
N PHE A 55 3.65 -4.92 6.95
CA PHE A 55 3.02 -5.81 7.91
C PHE A 55 3.86 -7.06 8.17
N LEU A 56 4.04 -7.38 9.45
CA LEU A 56 4.59 -8.65 9.88
C LEU A 56 3.43 -9.61 10.16
N ILE A 57 3.41 -10.72 9.44
CA ILE A 57 2.41 -11.78 9.52
C ILE A 57 3.05 -12.99 10.18
N GLU A 58 2.47 -13.46 11.27
CA GLU A 58 2.92 -14.66 11.97
C GLU A 58 1.83 -15.74 11.85
N HIS A 59 2.18 -16.84 11.19
CA HIS A 59 1.29 -17.97 11.02
C HIS A 59 1.17 -18.74 12.33
N VAL A 60 0.06 -18.56 13.05
CA VAL A 60 -0.14 -19.11 14.40
C VAL A 60 0.12 -20.62 14.48
N PRO A 61 -0.35 -21.46 13.52
CA PRO A 61 -0.13 -22.90 13.59
C PRO A 61 1.34 -23.34 13.44
N SER A 62 2.15 -22.66 12.62
CA SER A 62 3.54 -23.08 12.34
C SER A 62 4.61 -22.21 12.98
N GLY A 63 4.26 -21.01 13.47
CA GLY A 63 5.21 -20.00 13.93
C GLY A 63 5.96 -19.28 12.81
N GLU A 64 5.64 -19.56 11.54
CA GLU A 64 6.31 -18.96 10.39
C GLU A 64 6.06 -17.43 10.33
N GLN A 65 7.14 -16.65 10.19
CA GLN A 65 7.06 -15.19 10.07
C GLN A 65 7.28 -14.73 8.64
N VAL A 66 6.32 -13.93 8.14
CA VAL A 66 6.26 -13.46 6.77
C VAL A 66 6.10 -11.94 6.77
N MET A 67 6.94 -11.24 6.04
CA MET A 67 6.75 -9.82 5.77
C MET A 67 5.85 -9.63 4.55
N PHE A 68 4.85 -8.76 4.68
CA PHE A 68 4.09 -8.21 3.56
C PHE A 68 4.55 -6.76 3.37
N ASP A 69 5.30 -6.53 2.29
CA ASP A 69 6.09 -5.33 2.02
C ASP A 69 7.17 -5.02 3.09
N LEU A 70 8.07 -4.10 2.76
CA LEU A 70 9.23 -3.66 3.55
C LEU A 70 9.42 -2.13 3.55
N GLY A 71 8.50 -1.38 2.95
CA GLY A 71 8.59 0.07 2.88
C GLY A 71 9.75 0.57 2.01
N ILE A 72 10.32 1.70 2.42
CA ILE A 72 11.45 2.36 1.75
C ILE A 72 12.74 2.01 2.49
N ARG A 73 13.83 1.72 1.75
CA ARG A 73 15.17 1.61 2.35
C ARG A 73 15.66 2.98 2.87
N LYS A 74 16.26 3.01 4.06
CA LYS A 74 16.76 4.27 4.68
C LYS A 74 17.86 4.94 3.86
N ASP A 75 18.61 4.15 3.10
CA ASP A 75 19.66 4.60 2.19
C ASP A 75 19.14 4.73 0.74
N TYR A 76 17.95 5.30 0.55
CA TYR A 76 17.26 5.40 -0.75
C TYR A 76 18.09 6.08 -1.85
N TRP A 77 19.15 6.82 -1.51
CA TRP A 77 20.14 7.33 -2.48
C TRP A 77 20.99 6.24 -3.15
N ASN A 78 20.87 4.99 -2.70
CA ASN A 78 21.48 3.79 -3.28
C ASN A 78 20.47 2.95 -4.09
N LEU A 79 19.25 3.43 -4.31
CA LEU A 79 18.32 2.77 -5.22
C LEU A 79 18.91 2.70 -6.65
N PRO A 80 18.42 1.79 -7.51
CA PRO A 80 18.77 1.75 -8.93
C PRO A 80 18.69 3.11 -9.64
N ALA A 81 19.52 3.30 -10.66
CA ALA A 81 19.69 4.59 -11.35
C ALA A 81 18.37 5.20 -11.86
N VAL A 82 17.48 4.37 -12.41
CA VAL A 82 16.14 4.78 -12.86
C VAL A 82 15.29 5.38 -11.74
N LEU A 83 15.41 4.83 -10.53
CA LEU A 83 14.70 5.35 -9.37
C LEU A 83 15.37 6.61 -8.83
N GLN A 84 16.70 6.70 -8.82
CA GLN A 84 17.39 7.96 -8.46
C GLN A 84 16.98 9.11 -9.38
N SER A 85 16.89 8.86 -10.70
CA SER A 85 16.39 9.84 -11.67
C SER A 85 14.96 10.25 -11.32
N ARG A 86 14.06 9.28 -11.13
CA ARG A 86 12.66 9.51 -10.79
C ARG A 86 12.53 10.34 -9.50
N LEU A 87 13.19 9.94 -8.41
CA LEU A 87 13.19 10.67 -7.14
C LEU A 87 13.62 12.13 -7.32
N SER A 88 14.65 12.38 -8.14
CA SER A 88 15.16 13.74 -8.38
C SER A 88 14.20 14.66 -9.14
N GLU A 89 13.25 14.10 -9.88
CA GLU A 89 12.35 14.80 -10.79
C GLU A 89 10.95 14.96 -10.20
N VAL A 90 10.37 13.88 -9.67
CA VAL A 90 8.94 13.83 -9.37
C VAL A 90 8.59 13.85 -7.89
N ILE A 91 9.56 13.60 -6.99
CA ILE A 91 9.33 13.59 -5.55
C ILE A 91 9.74 14.94 -4.93
N PRO A 92 8.78 15.70 -4.35
CA PRO A 92 9.06 16.93 -3.60
C PRO A 92 9.96 16.72 -2.39
N SER A 93 9.55 15.83 -1.49
CA SER A 93 10.15 15.65 -0.17
C SER A 93 10.12 14.18 0.23
N LEU A 94 11.17 13.71 0.90
CA LEU A 94 11.32 12.32 1.34
C LEU A 94 12.22 12.25 2.58
N ARG A 95 11.76 11.54 3.60
CA ARG A 95 12.55 11.13 4.75
C ARG A 95 12.25 9.68 5.11
N VAL A 96 13.30 8.97 5.49
CA VAL A 96 13.24 7.61 6.04
C VAL A 96 14.22 7.59 7.20
N ASP A 97 13.73 7.35 8.41
CA ASP A 97 14.56 7.41 9.61
C ASP A 97 15.20 6.04 9.93
N LYS A 98 14.47 4.96 9.64
CA LYS A 98 14.89 3.55 9.76
C LYS A 98 14.29 2.75 8.60
N ASP A 99 14.97 1.70 8.17
CA ASP A 99 14.31 0.71 7.30
C ASP A 99 13.66 -0.40 8.12
N VAL A 100 12.83 -1.22 7.48
CA VAL A 100 12.16 -2.34 8.16
C VAL A 100 13.16 -3.33 8.77
N THR A 101 14.36 -3.47 8.19
CA THR A 101 15.40 -4.32 8.78
C THR A 101 15.85 -3.81 10.15
N ASP A 102 16.09 -2.50 10.31
CA ASP A 102 16.38 -1.91 11.63
C ASP A 102 15.21 -2.11 12.59
N ILE A 103 13.98 -1.86 12.13
CA ILE A 103 12.78 -1.92 12.96
C ILE A 103 12.55 -3.34 13.50
N LEU A 104 12.73 -4.37 12.68
CA LEU A 104 12.64 -5.77 13.11
C LEU A 104 13.68 -6.07 14.19
N GLN A 105 14.94 -5.70 13.96
CA GLN A 105 16.03 -5.96 14.90
C GLN A 105 15.84 -5.21 16.23
N ASP A 106 15.45 -3.94 16.18
CA ASP A 106 15.14 -3.14 17.37
C ASP A 106 13.95 -3.71 18.16
N SER A 107 13.04 -4.40 17.47
CA SER A 107 11.90 -5.10 18.07
C SER A 107 12.25 -6.52 18.53
N GLY A 108 13.52 -6.92 18.47
CA GLY A 108 14.00 -8.24 18.91
C GLY A 108 13.72 -9.38 17.93
N ILE A 109 13.46 -9.08 16.66
CA ILE A 109 13.19 -10.06 15.60
C ILE A 109 14.40 -10.17 14.70
N ALA A 110 15.03 -11.34 14.63
CA ALA A 110 16.18 -11.53 13.76
C ALA A 110 15.71 -11.63 12.31
N LEU A 111 16.50 -11.10 11.36
CA LEU A 111 16.19 -11.23 9.93
C LEU A 111 16.16 -12.71 9.47
N ASN A 112 16.86 -13.59 10.19
CA ASN A 112 16.84 -15.04 9.97
C ASN A 112 15.50 -15.69 10.34
N ASP A 113 14.69 -15.04 11.18
CA ASP A 113 13.39 -15.56 11.59
C ASP A 113 12.31 -15.30 10.52
N ILE A 114 12.58 -14.38 9.59
CA ILE A 114 11.68 -14.07 8.46
C ILE A 114 11.89 -15.10 7.35
N SER A 115 10.91 -16.00 7.19
CA SER A 115 10.94 -17.07 6.20
C SER A 115 10.66 -16.58 4.78
N THR A 116 9.79 -15.58 4.66
CA THR A 116 9.27 -15.10 3.38
C THR A 116 9.05 -13.60 3.41
N ILE A 117 9.36 -12.95 2.30
CA ILE A 117 8.94 -11.58 1.98
C ILE A 117 7.98 -11.67 0.80
N ILE A 118 6.77 -11.15 0.98
CA ILE A 118 5.78 -10.99 -0.06
C ILE A 118 5.78 -9.52 -0.46
N TRP A 119 6.06 -9.25 -1.73
CA TRP A 119 5.85 -7.93 -2.29
C TRP A 119 4.42 -7.84 -2.81
N SER A 120 3.65 -6.86 -2.30
CA SER A 120 2.40 -6.46 -2.93
C SER A 120 2.65 -6.10 -4.38
N HIS A 121 3.75 -5.39 -4.65
CA HIS A 121 4.32 -5.13 -5.96
C HIS A 121 5.76 -4.58 -5.80
N TYR A 122 6.44 -4.28 -6.91
CA TYR A 122 7.88 -4.03 -6.92
C TYR A 122 8.31 -2.56 -6.83
N HIS A 123 7.40 -1.63 -6.53
CA HIS A 123 7.82 -0.24 -6.38
C HIS A 123 8.73 -0.04 -5.16
N TRP A 124 9.60 0.95 -5.29
CA TRP A 124 10.75 1.23 -4.42
C TRP A 124 10.38 1.50 -2.96
N ASP A 125 9.14 1.90 -2.72
CA ASP A 125 8.53 2.17 -1.43
C ASP A 125 7.78 0.98 -0.82
N HIS A 126 7.88 -0.21 -1.45
CA HIS A 126 7.33 -1.46 -0.93
C HIS A 126 8.39 -2.53 -0.73
N ILE A 127 9.50 -2.45 -1.46
CA ILE A 127 10.50 -3.53 -1.51
C ILE A 127 11.62 -3.40 -0.47
N GLY A 128 11.74 -2.25 0.21
CA GLY A 128 12.75 -2.00 1.23
C GLY A 128 14.17 -2.38 0.80
N ASN A 129 14.91 -3.02 1.71
CA ASN A 129 16.26 -3.53 1.45
C ASN A 129 16.30 -5.07 1.52
N THR A 130 15.50 -5.74 0.69
CA THR A 130 15.38 -7.22 0.65
C THR A 130 16.71 -7.96 0.61
N ALA A 131 17.75 -7.39 -0.01
CA ALA A 131 19.04 -8.04 -0.14
C ALA A 131 19.78 -8.28 1.17
N ILE A 132 19.44 -7.57 2.26
CA ILE A 132 20.05 -7.76 3.59
C ILE A 132 19.50 -9.03 4.28
N PHE A 133 18.30 -9.47 3.92
CA PHE A 133 17.76 -10.72 4.46
C PHE A 133 18.58 -11.92 3.96
N PRO A 134 18.71 -12.99 4.74
CA PRO A 134 19.41 -14.21 4.32
C PRO A 134 18.92 -14.73 2.98
N HIS A 135 19.80 -15.36 2.20
CA HIS A 135 19.42 -15.97 0.91
C HIS A 135 18.32 -17.03 1.05
N SER A 136 18.16 -17.63 2.23
CA SER A 136 17.08 -18.57 2.54
C SER A 136 15.69 -17.94 2.61
N THR A 137 15.58 -16.62 2.85
CA THR A 137 14.28 -15.93 2.91
C THR A 137 13.67 -15.89 1.51
N LYS A 138 12.55 -16.57 1.32
CA LYS A 138 11.85 -16.66 0.04
C LYS A 138 11.29 -15.30 -0.36
N LEU A 139 11.40 -14.94 -1.64
CA LEU A 139 10.72 -13.78 -2.20
C LEU A 139 9.49 -14.24 -2.99
N VAL A 140 8.33 -13.68 -2.67
CA VAL A 140 7.05 -13.94 -3.33
C VAL A 140 6.60 -12.67 -4.04
N VAL A 141 6.22 -12.81 -5.30
CA VAL A 141 5.79 -11.73 -6.20
C VAL A 141 4.53 -12.14 -6.95
N GLY A 142 3.78 -11.15 -7.46
CA GLY A 142 2.56 -11.42 -8.21
C GLY A 142 2.77 -11.70 -9.71
N PRO A 143 1.68 -12.00 -10.42
CA PRO A 143 1.70 -12.47 -11.80
C PRO A 143 2.40 -11.52 -12.77
N GLY A 144 3.20 -12.09 -13.67
CA GLY A 144 3.91 -11.39 -14.72
C GLY A 144 5.19 -10.69 -14.27
N PHE A 145 5.60 -10.80 -13.00
CA PHE A 145 6.86 -10.23 -12.52
C PHE A 145 8.07 -10.85 -13.23
N LYS A 146 8.14 -12.19 -13.31
CA LYS A 146 9.29 -12.92 -13.89
C LYS A 146 9.39 -12.80 -15.40
N SER A 147 8.30 -12.48 -16.10
CA SER A 147 8.29 -12.31 -17.55
C SER A 147 8.74 -10.92 -17.99
N ARG A 148 8.95 -9.99 -17.05
CA ARG A 148 9.40 -8.61 -17.35
C ARG A 148 10.91 -8.52 -17.42
N SER A 149 11.42 -8.36 -18.65
CA SER A 149 12.85 -8.16 -18.94
C SER A 149 13.42 -6.85 -18.38
N ASN A 150 12.57 -5.89 -18.03
CA ASN A 150 12.97 -4.67 -17.34
C ASN A 150 12.99 -4.81 -15.81
N ILE A 151 12.71 -5.99 -15.26
CA ILE A 151 12.78 -6.27 -13.82
C ILE A 151 13.89 -7.28 -13.54
N LEU A 152 13.86 -8.43 -14.22
CA LEU A 152 14.90 -9.46 -14.15
C LEU A 152 15.88 -9.30 -15.32
N PRO A 153 17.21 -9.47 -15.10
CA PRO A 153 17.88 -9.94 -13.88
C PRO A 153 18.10 -8.89 -12.77
N GLY A 154 17.65 -7.64 -12.95
CA GLY A 154 17.82 -6.56 -11.97
C GLY A 154 19.04 -5.68 -12.23
N PHE A 155 19.09 -4.49 -11.65
CA PHE A 155 20.20 -3.54 -11.74
C PHE A 155 21.41 -4.05 -10.93
N PRO A 156 22.65 -3.99 -11.46
CA PRO A 156 23.06 -3.35 -12.70
C PRO A 156 23.01 -4.25 -13.96
N LEU A 157 22.67 -5.53 -13.85
CA LEU A 157 22.65 -6.47 -14.98
C LEU A 157 21.61 -6.08 -16.05
N ALA A 158 20.50 -5.48 -15.62
CA ALA A 158 19.53 -4.76 -16.43
C ALA A 158 19.57 -3.27 -16.02
N PRO A 159 20.23 -2.39 -16.79
CA PRO A 159 20.49 -1.00 -16.38
C PRO A 159 19.24 -0.16 -16.08
N ASN A 160 18.13 -0.46 -16.76
CA ASN A 160 16.84 0.22 -16.56
C ASN A 160 15.94 -0.47 -15.52
N SER A 161 16.43 -1.50 -14.80
CA SER A 161 15.61 -2.17 -13.81
C SER A 161 15.45 -1.33 -12.55
N PRO A 162 14.23 -1.22 -12.01
CA PRO A 162 13.98 -0.56 -10.74
C PRO A 162 14.32 -1.45 -9.54
N VAL A 163 14.73 -2.70 -9.74
CA VAL A 163 15.07 -3.64 -8.67
C VAL A 163 16.52 -4.06 -8.79
N GLU A 164 17.25 -4.15 -7.68
CA GLU A 164 18.66 -4.58 -7.69
C GLU A 164 18.78 -6.10 -7.92
N ALA A 165 19.75 -6.52 -8.74
CA ALA A 165 20.02 -7.93 -9.04
C ALA A 165 20.34 -8.75 -7.78
N LYS A 166 21.03 -8.15 -6.80
CA LYS A 166 21.36 -8.77 -5.51
C LYS A 166 20.13 -9.22 -4.71
N VAL A 167 18.94 -8.69 -5.02
CA VAL A 167 17.69 -9.14 -4.38
C VAL A 167 17.40 -10.60 -4.74
N PHE A 168 17.77 -11.02 -5.96
CA PHE A 168 17.47 -12.34 -6.50
C PHE A 168 18.63 -13.33 -6.32
N ASP A 169 19.80 -12.87 -5.92
CA ASP A 169 21.00 -13.70 -5.83
C ASP A 169 20.81 -14.85 -4.85
N GLN A 170 20.91 -16.09 -5.35
CA GLN A 170 20.72 -17.34 -4.62
C GLN A 170 19.43 -17.42 -3.78
N ARG A 171 18.43 -16.59 -4.10
CA ARG A 171 17.17 -16.47 -3.34
C ARG A 171 16.04 -17.24 -4.03
N PRO A 172 15.26 -18.06 -3.30
CA PRO A 172 14.04 -18.64 -3.85
C PRO A 172 13.04 -17.55 -4.26
N LEU A 173 12.77 -17.43 -5.56
CA LEU A 173 11.78 -16.49 -6.11
C LEU A 173 10.53 -17.26 -6.56
N LYS A 174 9.38 -17.03 -5.90
CA LYS A 174 8.08 -17.60 -6.25
C LYS A 174 7.19 -16.53 -6.85
N GLU A 175 6.70 -16.76 -8.07
CA GLU A 175 5.62 -15.96 -8.64
C GLU A 175 4.31 -16.68 -8.35
N ILE A 176 3.31 -15.96 -7.85
CA ILE A 176 1.99 -16.54 -7.59
C ILE A 176 1.25 -16.72 -8.92
N ASP A 177 0.74 -17.92 -9.12
CA ASP A 177 -0.20 -18.23 -10.18
C ASP A 177 -1.60 -18.36 -9.58
N PHE A 178 -2.51 -17.50 -10.01
CA PHE A 178 -3.91 -17.51 -9.60
C PHE A 178 -4.76 -18.41 -10.50
N SER A 179 -4.21 -18.89 -11.62
CA SER A 179 -4.90 -19.81 -12.51
C SER A 179 -5.15 -21.15 -11.83
N GLY A 180 -6.31 -21.75 -12.09
CA GLY A 180 -6.65 -23.06 -11.54
C GLY A 180 -6.93 -23.13 -10.04
N THR A 181 -6.85 -22.01 -9.29
CA THR A 181 -7.20 -21.97 -7.85
C THR A 181 -8.68 -22.28 -7.61
N GLY A 182 -9.56 -21.86 -8.54
CA GLY A 182 -11.01 -21.92 -8.37
C GLY A 182 -11.54 -21.05 -7.22
N LEU A 183 -10.68 -20.27 -6.58
CA LEU A 183 -10.99 -19.46 -5.41
C LEU A 183 -11.08 -17.99 -5.81
N SER A 184 -12.17 -17.33 -5.41
CA SER A 184 -12.38 -15.90 -5.59
C SER A 184 -12.96 -15.31 -4.32
N ILE A 185 -12.43 -14.17 -3.88
CA ILE A 185 -12.91 -13.44 -2.70
C ILE A 185 -13.13 -11.99 -3.12
N GLY A 186 -14.35 -11.48 -2.89
CA GLY A 186 -14.72 -10.10 -3.22
C GLY A 186 -14.47 -9.71 -4.68
N GLY A 187 -14.61 -10.66 -5.61
CA GLY A 187 -14.42 -10.46 -7.04
C GLY A 187 -12.97 -10.61 -7.53
N PHE A 188 -12.02 -10.88 -6.64
CA PHE A 188 -10.62 -11.11 -7.01
C PHE A 188 -10.27 -12.60 -6.98
N PRO A 189 -9.55 -13.13 -7.99
CA PRO A 189 -8.86 -14.41 -7.86
C PRO A 189 -8.01 -14.42 -6.60
N ALA A 190 -8.08 -15.51 -5.85
CA ALA A 190 -7.42 -15.61 -4.55
C ALA A 190 -6.54 -16.86 -4.46
N TYR A 191 -5.45 -16.74 -3.71
CA TYR A 191 -4.50 -17.81 -3.44
C TYR A 191 -4.36 -17.98 -1.93
N ASP A 192 -4.68 -19.15 -1.40
CA ASP A 192 -4.48 -19.47 0.00
C ASP A 192 -2.99 -19.73 0.26
N PHE A 193 -2.32 -18.79 0.93
CA PHE A 193 -0.86 -18.78 1.01
C PHE A 193 -0.31 -19.90 1.88
N PHE A 194 -0.97 -20.18 3.02
CA PHE A 194 -0.62 -21.27 3.93
C PHE A 194 -1.42 -22.55 3.65
N GLY A 195 -2.48 -22.48 2.86
CA GLY A 195 -3.32 -23.62 2.47
C GLY A 195 -4.34 -24.03 3.54
N ASP A 196 -4.49 -23.23 4.59
CA ASP A 196 -5.38 -23.49 5.73
C ASP A 196 -6.43 -22.38 5.94
N GLY A 197 -6.49 -21.40 5.04
CA GLY A 197 -7.45 -20.31 5.05
C GLY A 197 -7.17 -19.18 6.03
N SER A 198 -5.96 -19.13 6.59
CA SER A 198 -5.53 -18.07 7.53
C SER A 198 -5.02 -16.79 6.83
N PHE A 199 -4.44 -16.91 5.63
CA PHE A 199 -3.93 -15.77 4.85
C PHE A 199 -4.09 -16.01 3.35
N TYR A 200 -4.77 -15.08 2.68
CA TYR A 200 -4.96 -15.12 1.23
C TYR A 200 -4.18 -13.99 0.56
N LEU A 201 -3.64 -14.27 -0.62
CA LEU A 201 -3.24 -13.24 -1.57
C LEU A 201 -4.38 -13.06 -2.59
N LEU A 202 -4.64 -11.83 -3.00
CA LEU A 202 -5.68 -11.47 -3.96
C LEU A 202 -5.02 -10.80 -5.17
N ASP A 203 -5.35 -11.26 -6.38
CA ASP A 203 -4.90 -10.62 -7.62
C ASP A 203 -5.65 -9.30 -7.83
N THR A 204 -4.98 -8.17 -7.60
CA THR A 204 -5.58 -6.83 -7.61
C THR A 204 -4.89 -5.92 -8.62
N PRO A 205 -5.05 -6.19 -9.93
CA PRO A 205 -4.23 -5.58 -10.96
C PRO A 205 -4.60 -4.11 -11.23
N GLY A 206 -3.71 -3.42 -11.95
CA GLY A 206 -3.95 -2.08 -12.52
C GLY A 206 -2.91 -1.06 -12.08
N HIS A 207 -2.58 -1.00 -10.78
CA HIS A 207 -1.54 -0.10 -10.29
C HIS A 207 -0.16 -0.45 -10.87
N CYS A 208 0.25 -1.70 -10.68
CA CYS A 208 1.52 -2.22 -11.15
C CYS A 208 1.32 -3.65 -11.65
N ILE A 209 2.21 -4.16 -12.50
CA ILE A 209 2.14 -5.58 -12.87
C ILE A 209 2.43 -6.44 -11.64
N GLY A 210 1.62 -7.49 -11.47
CA GLY A 210 1.70 -8.37 -10.32
C GLY A 210 1.28 -7.73 -9.01
N HIS A 211 0.51 -6.64 -9.04
CA HIS A 211 -0.03 -6.04 -7.82
C HIS A 211 -1.00 -7.01 -7.11
N MET A 212 -0.77 -7.23 -5.81
CA MET A 212 -1.57 -8.11 -4.97
C MET A 212 -1.93 -7.43 -3.65
N CYS A 213 -3.13 -7.73 -3.14
CA CYS A 213 -3.49 -7.45 -1.74
C CYS A 213 -3.30 -8.71 -0.89
N GLY A 214 -3.03 -8.53 0.41
CA GLY A 214 -3.14 -9.59 1.41
C GLY A 214 -4.49 -9.54 2.12
N LEU A 215 -5.06 -10.68 2.48
CA LEU A 215 -6.27 -10.78 3.30
C LEU A 215 -6.02 -11.75 4.46
N ALA A 216 -5.78 -11.19 5.63
CA ALA A 216 -5.39 -11.91 6.83
C ALA A 216 -6.59 -12.20 7.72
N ARG A 217 -6.85 -13.46 8.03
CA ARG A 217 -7.88 -13.86 9.00
C ARG A 217 -7.34 -13.65 10.41
N THR A 218 -7.98 -12.74 11.15
CA THR A 218 -7.60 -12.37 12.51
C THR A 218 -8.37 -13.10 13.60
N THR A 219 -9.57 -13.60 13.29
CA THR A 219 -10.38 -14.46 14.18
C THR A 219 -10.93 -15.68 13.43
N PRO A 220 -11.12 -16.82 14.10
CA PRO A 220 -11.61 -18.04 13.45
C PRO A 220 -13.10 -17.95 13.09
N SER A 221 -13.53 -18.78 12.13
CA SER A 221 -14.95 -19.02 11.86
C SER A 221 -15.68 -19.60 13.09
N PRO A 222 -17.01 -19.38 13.23
CA PRO A 222 -17.92 -18.74 12.28
C PRO A 222 -17.90 -17.20 12.31
N ASN A 223 -17.31 -16.58 13.34
CA ASN A 223 -17.26 -15.12 13.51
C ASN A 223 -15.90 -14.57 13.03
N ALA A 224 -15.49 -15.00 11.84
CA ALA A 224 -14.19 -14.63 11.29
C ALA A 224 -14.14 -13.13 10.97
N SER A 225 -13.02 -12.51 11.28
CA SER A 225 -12.70 -11.13 10.94
C SER A 225 -11.37 -11.10 10.19
N PHE A 226 -11.19 -10.08 9.37
CA PHE A 226 -10.06 -9.97 8.47
C PHE A 226 -9.46 -8.57 8.47
N VAL A 227 -8.16 -8.51 8.22
CA VAL A 227 -7.45 -7.29 7.85
C VAL A 227 -7.01 -7.42 6.40
N LEU A 228 -7.41 -6.47 5.55
CA LEU A 228 -6.97 -6.39 4.17
C LEU A 228 -5.74 -5.48 4.09
N LEU A 229 -4.62 -6.03 3.63
CA LEU A 229 -3.36 -5.36 3.38
C LEU A 229 -3.37 -4.88 1.93
N GLY A 230 -3.65 -3.60 1.72
CA GLY A 230 -4.09 -3.07 0.43
C GLY A 230 -2.98 -2.83 -0.59
N GLY A 231 -1.71 -2.77 -0.16
CA GLY A 231 -0.64 -2.24 -1.01
C GLY A 231 -1.06 -0.90 -1.61
N ASP A 232 -0.87 -0.79 -2.92
CA ASP A 232 -1.19 0.36 -3.76
C ASP A 232 -2.42 0.15 -4.64
N ILE A 233 -3.38 -0.67 -4.16
CA ILE A 233 -4.69 -0.75 -4.81
C ILE A 233 -5.31 0.64 -4.97
N CYS A 234 -5.06 1.54 -4.00
CA CYS A 234 -5.18 2.99 -4.11
C CYS A 234 -4.40 3.70 -2.98
N HIS A 235 -4.10 4.99 -3.17
CA HIS A 235 -3.23 5.76 -2.28
C HIS A 235 -3.98 6.67 -1.29
N PHE A 236 -5.29 6.85 -1.46
CA PHE A 236 -6.08 7.76 -0.64
C PHE A 236 -7.49 7.22 -0.41
N ALA A 237 -7.96 7.24 0.84
CA ALA A 237 -9.25 6.68 1.21
C ALA A 237 -10.44 7.33 0.48
N GLY A 238 -10.34 8.62 0.15
CA GLY A 238 -11.36 9.31 -0.64
C GLY A 238 -11.57 8.78 -2.07
N ILE A 239 -10.72 7.85 -2.54
CA ILE A 239 -10.87 7.18 -3.85
C ILE A 239 -11.96 6.08 -3.80
N PHE A 240 -12.26 5.51 -2.62
CA PHE A 240 -13.31 4.50 -2.43
C PHE A 240 -14.30 4.83 -1.30
N ARG A 241 -14.12 5.97 -0.61
CA ARG A 241 -15.01 6.48 0.44
C ARG A 241 -15.52 7.89 0.10
N PRO A 242 -16.78 8.22 0.46
CA PRO A 242 -17.84 7.30 0.88
C PRO A 242 -18.27 6.37 -0.28
N ASN A 243 -19.11 5.38 -0.01
CA ASN A 243 -19.69 4.55 -1.05
C ASN A 243 -21.17 4.19 -0.74
N ILE A 244 -21.85 3.52 -1.67
CA ILE A 244 -23.28 3.21 -1.55
C ILE A 244 -23.65 2.39 -0.31
N HIS A 245 -22.77 1.52 0.16
CA HIS A 245 -22.98 0.68 1.36
C HIS A 245 -22.46 1.35 2.63
N MET A 246 -21.67 2.41 2.50
CA MET A 246 -21.00 3.09 3.60
C MET A 246 -21.00 4.61 3.35
N PRO A 247 -22.18 5.26 3.54
CA PRO A 247 -22.35 6.69 3.30
C PRO A 247 -21.61 7.54 4.34
N LEU A 248 -21.41 8.82 4.03
CA LEU A 248 -20.95 9.82 5.00
C LEU A 248 -21.86 9.83 6.25
N PRO A 249 -21.28 10.03 7.46
CA PRO A 249 -22.05 10.11 8.69
C PRO A 249 -22.95 11.37 8.75
N ASP A 250 -24.10 11.25 9.41
CA ASP A 250 -25.03 12.36 9.71
C ASP A 250 -25.38 12.37 11.22
N PRO A 251 -25.04 13.43 11.99
CA PRO A 251 -24.31 14.62 11.56
C PRO A 251 -22.84 14.31 11.25
N MET A 252 -22.27 15.06 10.31
CA MET A 252 -20.84 15.02 10.03
C MET A 252 -20.05 15.45 11.29
N PRO A 253 -18.95 14.77 11.66
CA PRO A 253 -18.08 15.19 12.76
C PRO A 253 -17.67 16.67 12.60
N LEU A 254 -17.76 17.45 13.68
CA LEU A 254 -17.79 18.93 13.72
C LEU A 254 -16.66 19.74 13.01
N CYS A 255 -15.72 19.11 12.31
CA CYS A 255 -14.69 19.78 11.51
C CYS A 255 -14.96 19.78 10.00
N SER A 256 -16.13 19.31 9.54
CA SER A 256 -16.29 18.97 8.13
C SER A 256 -17.55 19.56 7.46
N LEU A 257 -17.47 20.80 6.96
CA LEU A 257 -18.41 21.46 6.01
C LEU A 257 -18.45 20.79 4.60
N PHE A 258 -17.92 19.56 4.44
CA PHE A 258 -17.47 19.02 3.15
C PHE A 258 -18.57 18.49 2.23
N THR A 259 -19.83 18.45 2.64
CA THR A 259 -20.93 18.16 1.71
C THR A 259 -21.09 19.28 0.68
N ASP A 260 -20.86 20.54 1.06
CA ASP A 260 -20.95 21.70 0.15
C ASP A 260 -19.77 21.82 -0.82
N HIS A 261 -18.63 21.19 -0.49
CA HIS A 261 -17.41 21.19 -1.30
C HIS A 261 -17.07 19.83 -1.93
N HIS A 262 -18.01 18.88 -1.98
CA HIS A 262 -17.77 17.61 -2.65
C HIS A 262 -17.41 17.89 -4.12
N PRO A 263 -16.21 17.48 -4.61
CA PRO A 263 -15.70 17.90 -5.92
C PRO A 263 -16.58 17.45 -7.09
N ARG A 264 -17.39 16.40 -6.88
CA ARG A 264 -18.36 15.91 -7.86
C ARG A 264 -19.76 16.52 -7.77
N ARG A 265 -20.04 17.39 -6.79
CA ARG A 265 -21.34 18.09 -6.68
C ARG A 265 -21.51 19.16 -7.77
N ALA A 266 -20.39 19.69 -8.29
CA ALA A 266 -20.35 20.63 -9.40
C ALA A 266 -20.62 20.00 -10.78
N MET A 267 -20.77 18.67 -10.87
CA MET A 267 -21.25 17.97 -12.07
C MET A 267 -22.69 17.51 -11.82
N ALA A 268 -23.65 18.30 -12.28
CA ALA A 268 -25.08 18.23 -11.98
C ALA A 268 -25.83 16.96 -12.46
N GLU A 269 -25.18 15.79 -12.59
CA GLU A 269 -25.80 14.58 -13.14
C GLU A 269 -25.57 13.28 -12.36
N LEU A 270 -24.90 13.27 -11.21
CA LEU A 270 -24.48 12.01 -10.56
C LEU A 270 -24.77 11.94 -9.04
N GLY A 271 -26.05 11.85 -8.68
CA GLY A 271 -26.49 11.17 -7.44
C GLY A 271 -26.20 11.83 -6.09
N ASP A 272 -26.43 11.05 -5.03
CA ASP A 272 -26.25 11.41 -3.62
C ASP A 272 -24.74 11.46 -3.27
N GLY A 273 -24.20 12.67 -3.13
CA GLY A 273 -22.78 12.90 -2.78
C GLY A 273 -22.36 12.31 -1.44
N SER A 274 -23.31 11.92 -0.56
CA SER A 274 -22.99 11.19 0.66
C SER A 274 -22.55 9.74 0.40
N ARG A 275 -22.76 9.21 -0.82
CA ARG A 275 -22.55 7.80 -1.20
C ARG A 275 -21.58 7.61 -2.37
N THR A 276 -20.93 8.68 -2.81
CA THR A 276 -20.04 8.67 -3.96
C THR A 276 -18.61 9.00 -3.53
N PRO A 277 -17.57 8.25 -3.94
CA PRO A 277 -16.21 8.60 -3.60
C PRO A 277 -15.83 10.02 -4.04
N PHE A 278 -14.99 10.69 -3.25
CA PHE A 278 -14.52 12.05 -3.56
C PHE A 278 -13.62 12.08 -4.79
N TYR A 279 -12.85 11.01 -5.00
CA TYR A 279 -11.86 10.92 -6.06
C TYR A 279 -11.98 9.60 -6.83
N LEU A 280 -11.34 9.56 -8.00
CA LEU A 280 -11.02 8.37 -8.76
C LEU A 280 -9.52 8.21 -8.87
N VAL A 281 -9.08 7.02 -9.30
CA VAL A 281 -7.72 6.77 -9.76
C VAL A 281 -7.37 7.74 -10.88
N SER A 282 -6.18 8.36 -10.81
CA SER A 282 -5.74 9.35 -11.81
C SER A 282 -5.51 8.72 -13.19
N ASN A 283 -6.06 9.35 -14.23
CA ASN A 283 -5.74 9.10 -15.64
C ASN A 283 -4.66 10.07 -16.19
N ASP A 284 -4.01 10.87 -15.34
CA ASP A 284 -2.94 11.79 -15.76
C ASP A 284 -1.79 11.03 -16.44
N ALA A 285 -1.10 11.67 -17.38
CA ALA A 285 0.06 11.08 -18.07
C ALA A 285 1.20 10.69 -17.10
N CYS A 286 1.25 11.33 -15.92
CA CYS A 286 2.20 11.03 -14.85
C CYS A 286 1.58 10.14 -13.74
N SER A 287 0.48 9.43 -14.02
CA SER A 287 -0.18 8.55 -13.06
C SER A 287 0.80 7.50 -12.51
N ALA A 288 0.63 7.18 -11.22
CA ALA A 288 1.33 6.09 -10.56
C ALA A 288 0.78 4.71 -10.97
N HIS A 289 -0.35 4.66 -11.67
CA HIS A 289 -0.98 3.43 -12.13
C HIS A 289 -0.64 3.13 -13.58
N VAL A 290 -0.12 1.93 -13.85
CA VAL A 290 0.22 1.45 -15.20
C VAL A 290 -1.03 1.32 -16.09
N ASP A 291 -2.14 0.85 -15.52
CA ASP A 291 -3.46 0.83 -16.17
C ASP A 291 -4.50 1.45 -15.22
N PRO A 292 -4.71 2.78 -15.30
CA PRO A 292 -5.66 3.48 -14.45
C PRO A 292 -7.10 2.96 -14.53
N LYS A 293 -7.53 2.48 -15.71
CA LYS A 293 -8.88 1.95 -15.90
C LYS A 293 -9.05 0.61 -15.19
N LEU A 294 -8.06 -0.27 -15.30
CA LEU A 294 -8.05 -1.53 -14.55
C LEU A 294 -7.90 -1.29 -13.05
N ALA A 295 -7.04 -0.36 -12.64
CA ALA A 295 -6.89 0.02 -11.24
C ALA A 295 -8.20 0.53 -10.64
N GLN A 296 -8.94 1.39 -11.36
CA GLN A 296 -10.25 1.85 -10.91
C GLN A 296 -11.26 0.70 -10.76
N ARG A 297 -11.22 -0.33 -11.63
CA ARG A 297 -12.06 -1.52 -11.44
C ARG A 297 -11.70 -2.27 -10.16
N SER A 298 -10.41 -2.42 -9.86
CA SER A 298 -9.94 -3.03 -8.61
C SER A 298 -10.39 -2.23 -7.38
N VAL A 299 -10.28 -0.90 -7.43
CA VAL A 299 -10.80 0.01 -6.38
C VAL A 299 -12.32 -0.16 -6.19
N ASN A 300 -13.10 -0.31 -7.26
CA ASN A 300 -14.54 -0.50 -7.13
C ASN A 300 -14.88 -1.78 -6.35
N SER A 301 -14.13 -2.86 -6.55
CA SER A 301 -14.27 -4.09 -5.76
C SER A 301 -13.79 -3.91 -4.31
N LEU A 302 -12.75 -3.10 -4.07
CA LEU A 302 -12.28 -2.75 -2.71
C LEU A 302 -13.39 -2.13 -1.85
N ALA A 303 -14.29 -1.34 -2.42
CA ALA A 303 -15.39 -0.71 -1.69
C ALA A 303 -16.30 -1.75 -0.99
N ALA A 304 -16.45 -2.96 -1.57
CA ALA A 304 -17.20 -4.04 -0.94
C ALA A 304 -16.49 -4.60 0.31
N PHE A 305 -15.15 -4.72 0.28
CA PHE A 305 -14.36 -5.09 1.45
C PHE A 305 -14.46 -4.02 2.54
N ASP A 306 -14.31 -2.75 2.16
CA ASP A 306 -14.39 -1.63 3.11
C ASP A 306 -15.75 -1.55 3.80
N SER A 307 -16.81 -1.90 3.09
CA SER A 307 -18.18 -1.89 3.63
C SER A 307 -18.49 -3.11 4.49
N HIS A 308 -17.72 -4.19 4.38
CA HIS A 308 -17.96 -5.43 5.12
C HIS A 308 -17.65 -5.25 6.62
N PRO A 309 -18.58 -5.56 7.55
CA PRO A 309 -18.37 -5.32 8.99
C PRO A 309 -17.22 -6.13 9.60
N ASP A 310 -16.85 -7.24 8.96
CA ASP A 310 -15.76 -8.13 9.38
C ASP A 310 -14.45 -7.93 8.63
N VAL A 311 -14.27 -6.85 7.86
CA VAL A 311 -13.01 -6.55 7.18
C VAL A 311 -12.53 -5.14 7.53
N MET A 312 -11.30 -4.99 8.03
CA MET A 312 -10.63 -3.70 8.16
C MET A 312 -9.63 -3.51 7.01
N VAL A 313 -9.85 -2.50 6.17
CA VAL A 313 -8.93 -2.15 5.06
C VAL A 313 -7.79 -1.29 5.59
N CYS A 314 -6.56 -1.72 5.31
CA CYS A 314 -5.32 -1.02 5.62
C CYS A 314 -4.53 -0.78 4.33
N LEU A 315 -4.56 0.45 3.81
CA LEU A 315 -3.73 0.83 2.65
C LEU A 315 -2.27 1.02 3.07
N ALA A 316 -1.32 0.75 2.18
CA ALA A 316 0.10 0.98 2.47
C ALA A 316 0.41 2.46 2.79
N HIS A 317 -0.41 3.37 2.26
CA HIS A 317 -0.19 4.82 2.33
C HIS A 317 -1.18 5.60 3.20
N ASP A 318 -1.90 4.92 4.10
CA ASP A 318 -2.81 5.58 5.02
C ASP A 318 -2.12 5.96 6.34
N GLU A 319 -1.84 7.25 6.52
CA GLU A 319 -1.20 7.78 7.74
C GLU A 319 -2.00 7.51 9.02
N ASP A 320 -3.32 7.30 8.91
CA ASP A 320 -4.16 7.05 10.09
C ASP A 320 -3.85 5.70 10.73
N LEU A 321 -3.33 4.74 9.95
CA LEU A 321 -2.86 3.47 10.48
C LEU A 321 -1.72 3.71 11.47
N ILE A 322 -0.68 4.41 11.02
CA ILE A 322 0.54 4.66 11.80
C ILE A 322 0.26 5.59 12.99
N LYS A 323 -0.60 6.59 12.82
CA LYS A 323 -0.90 7.58 13.88
C LYS A 323 -1.86 7.06 14.95
N HIS A 324 -2.72 6.09 14.65
CA HIS A 324 -3.83 5.74 15.54
C HIS A 324 -3.94 4.26 15.92
N LEU A 325 -3.19 3.37 15.28
CA LEU A 325 -3.15 1.94 15.59
C LEU A 325 -1.82 1.56 16.24
N PRO A 326 -1.75 0.43 16.97
CA PRO A 326 -0.48 -0.08 17.49
C PRO A 326 0.44 -0.48 16.33
N THR A 327 1.70 -0.08 16.44
CA THR A 327 2.76 -0.41 15.49
C THR A 327 3.83 -1.24 16.19
N LEU A 328 4.51 -2.12 15.45
CA LEU A 328 5.58 -2.99 15.94
C LEU A 328 6.69 -2.18 16.63
N ASN A 329 7.11 -1.06 16.03
CA ASN A 329 8.16 -0.20 16.57
C ASN A 329 7.76 0.56 17.85
N ASN A 330 6.47 0.70 18.16
CA ASN A 330 5.99 1.38 19.38
C ASN A 330 5.54 0.40 20.47
N ASN A 331 4.90 -0.71 20.07
CA ASN A 331 4.46 -1.76 20.98
C ASN A 331 4.60 -3.14 20.31
N PRO A 332 5.80 -3.77 20.38
CA PRO A 332 6.09 -5.02 19.67
C PRO A 332 5.16 -6.19 20.01
N SER A 333 4.54 -6.13 21.19
CA SER A 333 3.62 -7.16 21.70
C SER A 333 2.17 -6.99 21.23
N ASP A 334 1.78 -5.81 20.77
CA ASP A 334 0.41 -5.55 20.31
C ASP A 334 0.26 -5.94 18.83
N ASP A 335 -0.98 -6.18 18.41
CA ASP A 335 -1.32 -6.59 17.05
C ASP A 335 -2.68 -6.04 16.62
N LEU A 336 -3.05 -6.32 15.38
CA LEU A 336 -4.32 -5.92 14.81
C LEU A 336 -5.42 -6.96 15.00
N ASN A 337 -5.17 -8.12 15.63
CA ASN A 337 -6.15 -9.22 15.60
C ASN A 337 -7.46 -8.89 16.34
N SER A 338 -7.37 -8.04 17.36
CA SER A 338 -8.52 -7.53 18.11
C SER A 338 -9.08 -6.22 17.54
N TRP A 339 -8.80 -5.87 16.28
CA TRP A 339 -9.22 -4.61 15.67
C TRP A 339 -10.73 -4.35 15.81
N LYS A 340 -11.54 -5.42 15.66
CA LYS A 340 -13.01 -5.31 15.65
C LYS A 340 -13.55 -5.00 17.05
N SER A 341 -13.11 -5.72 18.08
CA SER A 341 -13.53 -5.46 19.46
C SER A 341 -12.97 -4.15 20.01
N ARG A 342 -11.81 -3.70 19.51
CA ARG A 342 -11.20 -2.40 19.86
C ARG A 342 -11.76 -1.22 19.05
N GLY A 343 -12.68 -1.46 18.10
CA GLY A 343 -13.30 -0.40 17.28
C GLY A 343 -12.31 0.35 16.38
N PHE A 344 -11.22 -0.30 15.98
CA PHE A 344 -10.16 0.33 15.18
C PHE A 344 -10.65 0.79 13.82
N LYS A 345 -11.46 -0.05 13.16
CA LYS A 345 -12.05 0.29 11.86
C LYS A 345 -12.87 1.57 11.97
N GLU A 346 -13.75 1.68 12.96
CA GLU A 346 -14.61 2.84 13.20
C GLU A 346 -13.80 4.09 13.53
N LYS A 347 -12.74 3.94 14.34
CA LYS A 347 -11.85 5.03 14.77
C LYS A 347 -11.16 5.73 13.59
N ILE A 348 -10.66 4.97 12.61
CA ILE A 348 -9.85 5.54 11.51
C ILE A 348 -10.66 5.86 10.24
N ARG A 349 -11.84 5.26 10.09
CA ARG A 349 -12.64 5.24 8.84
C ARG A 349 -12.77 6.59 8.13
N TRP A 350 -12.99 7.64 8.92
CA TRP A 350 -13.34 8.98 8.44
C TRP A 350 -12.26 10.03 8.70
N LEU A 351 -11.11 9.64 9.29
CA LEU A 351 -10.05 10.58 9.63
C LEU A 351 -9.39 11.22 8.40
N TRP A 352 -9.42 10.53 7.25
CA TRP A 352 -8.99 11.08 5.95
C TRP A 352 -9.72 12.37 5.55
N LEU A 353 -10.94 12.62 6.05
CA LEU A 353 -11.66 13.87 5.77
C LEU A 353 -10.89 15.09 6.30
N ASN A 354 -10.10 14.93 7.36
CA ASN A 354 -9.25 16.00 7.89
C ASN A 354 -8.07 16.37 6.97
N ARG A 355 -7.84 15.60 5.90
CA ARG A 355 -6.80 15.87 4.88
C ARG A 355 -7.32 16.68 3.71
N LEU A 356 -8.64 16.74 3.55
CA LEU A 356 -9.26 17.49 2.46
C LEU A 356 -9.02 19.00 2.63
N PRO A 357 -8.90 19.74 1.51
CA PRO A 357 -8.65 21.18 1.56
C PRO A 357 -9.86 21.94 2.12
N GLN A 358 -9.59 23.08 2.77
CA GLN A 358 -10.62 23.99 3.29
C GLN A 358 -10.41 25.38 2.68
N ASP A 359 -11.45 25.92 2.02
CA ASP A 359 -11.41 27.21 1.33
C ASP A 359 -10.21 27.36 0.37
N GLY A 360 -9.89 26.29 -0.36
CA GLY A 360 -8.76 26.24 -1.29
C GLY A 360 -7.39 26.18 -0.64
N LYS A 361 -7.31 26.01 0.69
CA LYS A 361 -6.06 25.84 1.44
C LYS A 361 -5.83 24.37 1.79
N PRO A 362 -4.57 23.91 1.87
CA PRO A 362 -4.26 22.56 2.32
C PRO A 362 -4.86 22.21 3.67
N GLY A 363 -5.50 21.04 3.74
CA GLY A 363 -6.05 20.49 4.98
C GLY A 363 -4.98 20.11 6.01
N GLN A 364 -3.75 19.89 5.53
CA GLN A 364 -2.59 19.61 6.37
C GLN A 364 -1.34 20.32 5.87
N LYS A 365 -0.40 20.55 6.78
CA LYS A 365 0.96 20.97 6.42
C LYS A 365 1.73 19.78 5.80
N PRO A 366 2.73 20.04 4.95
CA PRO A 366 3.66 19.01 4.50
C PRO A 366 4.25 18.25 5.69
N ALA A 367 4.19 16.92 5.66
CA ALA A 367 4.72 16.07 6.73
C ALA A 367 6.26 16.08 6.77
N VAL A 368 6.89 16.41 5.64
CA VAL A 368 8.34 16.53 5.50
C VAL A 368 8.66 17.58 4.44
N GLU A 369 9.72 18.34 4.68
CA GLU A 369 10.26 19.31 3.72
C GLU A 369 11.62 18.86 3.19
N GLY A 370 11.73 18.82 1.87
CA GLY A 370 12.95 18.42 1.17
C GLY A 370 13.31 16.95 1.38
N PHE A 371 14.53 16.61 0.95
CA PHE A 371 15.09 15.28 1.13
C PHE A 371 15.93 15.23 2.39
N TRP A 372 15.94 14.08 3.06
CA TRP A 372 16.68 13.86 4.29
C TRP A 372 17.64 12.70 4.16
N ARG A 373 18.88 12.86 4.63
CA ARG A 373 19.92 11.85 4.62
C ARG A 373 20.58 11.79 5.99
N ASN A 374 20.63 10.60 6.58
CA ASN A 374 21.24 10.36 7.90
C ASN A 374 20.67 11.29 8.99
N GLY A 375 19.34 11.45 9.01
CA GLY A 375 18.65 12.29 10.00
C GLY A 375 18.82 13.80 9.83
N GLN A 376 19.40 14.27 8.71
CA GLN A 376 19.60 15.69 8.42
C GLN A 376 19.00 16.08 7.06
N PRO A 377 18.52 17.33 6.89
CA PRO A 377 18.16 17.85 5.58
C PRO A 377 19.32 17.73 4.59
N TRP A 378 19.00 17.37 3.35
CA TRP A 378 19.94 17.16 2.24
C TRP A 378 19.56 18.09 1.07
N PRO A 379 19.97 19.38 1.11
CA PRO A 379 19.55 20.37 0.11
C PRO A 379 19.99 20.04 -1.32
N SER A 380 21.12 19.35 -1.47
CA SER A 380 21.69 18.95 -2.76
C SER A 380 21.12 17.64 -3.32
N ALA A 381 20.19 16.98 -2.64
CA ALA A 381 19.69 15.64 -2.98
C ALA A 381 19.27 15.50 -4.45
N LYS A 382 18.41 16.40 -4.95
CA LYS A 382 17.93 16.31 -6.33
C LYS A 382 19.05 16.41 -7.36
N ALA A 383 20.05 17.27 -7.12
CA ALA A 383 21.19 17.40 -8.02
C ALA A 383 22.09 16.16 -7.97
N GLU A 384 22.38 15.65 -6.77
CA GLU A 384 23.23 14.48 -6.58
C GLU A 384 22.59 13.20 -7.15
N LEU A 385 21.31 12.95 -6.86
CA LEU A 385 20.57 11.80 -7.40
C LEU A 385 20.50 11.83 -8.93
N ARG A 386 20.26 13.01 -9.51
CA ARG A 386 20.23 13.19 -10.96
C ARG A 386 21.60 12.93 -11.59
N ASN A 387 22.66 13.46 -11.00
CA ASN A 387 24.02 13.29 -11.53
C ASN A 387 24.45 11.82 -11.46
N ARG A 388 24.20 11.14 -10.33
CA ARG A 388 24.47 9.71 -10.18
C ARG A 388 23.70 8.86 -11.19
N ALA A 389 22.42 9.16 -11.41
CA ALA A 389 21.62 8.47 -12.41
C ALA A 389 22.21 8.66 -13.82
N ARG A 390 22.57 9.89 -14.20
CA ARG A 390 23.20 10.21 -15.48
C ARG A 390 24.54 9.50 -15.69
N GLU A 391 25.39 9.49 -14.67
CA GLU A 391 26.68 8.77 -14.71
C GLU A 391 26.46 7.27 -14.91
N ALA A 392 25.50 6.69 -14.18
CA ALA A 392 25.15 5.29 -14.35
C ALA A 392 24.65 5.00 -15.77
N PHE A 393 23.72 5.78 -16.31
CA PHE A 393 23.20 5.60 -17.67
C PHE A 393 24.28 5.76 -18.74
N ALA A 394 25.18 6.76 -18.59
CA ALA A 394 26.29 6.96 -19.51
C ALA A 394 27.22 5.73 -19.58
N ASN A 395 27.46 5.05 -18.46
CA ASN A 395 28.24 3.81 -18.43
C ASN A 395 27.58 2.65 -19.20
N TYR A 396 26.28 2.73 -19.49
CA TYR A 396 25.52 1.75 -20.26
C TYR A 396 25.13 2.25 -21.67
N GLY A 397 25.54 3.45 -22.06
CA GLY A 397 25.17 4.04 -23.35
C GLY A 397 23.67 4.36 -23.48
N LEU A 398 23.01 4.67 -22.36
CA LEU A 398 21.58 4.98 -22.25
C LEU A 398 21.30 6.48 -22.11
#